data_AF-A0A319E634-F1
#
_entry.id   AF-A0A319E634-F1
#
_cell.length_a   1.000
_cell.length_b   1.000
_cell.length_c   1.000
_cell.angle_alpha   90.00
_cell.angle_beta   90.00
_cell.angle_gamma   90.00
#
_symmetry.space_group_name_H-M   'P 1'
#
loop_
_entity.id
_entity.type
_entity.pdbx_description
1 polymer ?
#
loop_
_entity_poly.entity_id
_entity_poly.type
_entity_poly.pdbx_seq_one_letter_code
_entity_poly.pdbx_strand_id
1 'polypeptide(L)'
;MILMLDLNIPDSDVTTAAYYNSLVPGLAANTTTRLHWWGGNYTVQNGRFVNASDALAEYTAPRPRDSTNHTYTLYLFDQPEGYVPPEKALDGTYYSQTAFARFNFTLEPVVKAVGGPVAANYFLSNA
;
A
#
# COMPACT_ATOMS: atom_id res chain seq x y z
N MET A 1 11.00 -6.00 0.43
CA MET A 1 10.17 -4.82 0.83
C MET A 1 8.78 -5.26 1.26
N ILE A 2 8.13 -4.50 2.15
CA ILE A 2 6.73 -4.73 2.56
C ILE A 2 5.87 -3.59 2.05
N LEU A 3 4.71 -3.93 1.46
CA LEU A 3 3.64 -2.99 1.19
C LEU A 3 2.37 -3.43 1.90
N MET A 4 1.63 -2.49 2.48
CA MET A 4 0.32 -2.74 3.09
C MET A 4 -0.73 -1.88 2.40
N LEU A 5 -1.79 -2.49 1.90
CA LEU A 5 -2.92 -1.79 1.28
C LEU A 5 -4.22 -2.09 2.02
N ASP A 6 -5.04 -1.07 2.21
CA ASP A 6 -6.49 -1.22 2.42
C ASP A 6 -7.15 -1.39 1.05
N LEU A 7 -7.94 -2.43 0.86
CA LEU A 7 -8.57 -2.76 -0.43
C LEU A 7 -10.08 -2.42 -0.46
N ASN A 8 -10.60 -1.74 0.56
CA ASN A 8 -12.03 -1.51 0.74
C ASN A 8 -12.38 -0.03 0.94
N ILE A 9 -11.55 0.91 0.47
CA ILE A 9 -11.88 2.33 0.54
C ILE A 9 -13.10 2.60 -0.37
N PRO A 10 -14.19 3.17 0.14
CA PRO A 10 -15.30 3.59 -0.72
C PRO A 10 -14.81 4.53 -1.81
N ASP A 11 -15.10 4.25 -3.07
CA ASP A 11 -14.65 5.09 -4.18
C ASP A 11 -15.22 6.52 -4.12
N SER A 12 -16.45 6.65 -3.64
CA SER A 12 -17.14 7.92 -3.39
C SER A 12 -16.44 8.84 -2.40
N ASP A 13 -15.54 8.31 -1.55
CA ASP A 13 -14.72 9.11 -0.63
C ASP A 13 -13.56 9.83 -1.33
N VAL A 14 -13.17 9.37 -2.53
CA VAL A 14 -11.90 9.77 -3.17
C VAL A 14 -12.01 10.15 -4.64
N THR A 15 -13.20 10.08 -5.24
CA THR A 15 -13.39 10.43 -6.63
C THR A 15 -14.73 11.11 -6.89
N THR A 16 -14.91 11.60 -8.12
CA THR A 16 -16.21 12.12 -8.61
C THR A 16 -16.63 11.36 -9.88
N ALA A 17 -17.88 11.56 -10.31
CA ALA A 17 -18.48 10.85 -11.44
C ALA A 17 -17.61 10.80 -12.71
N ALA A 18 -16.83 11.85 -12.98
CA ALA A 18 -15.97 11.94 -14.15
C ALA A 18 -14.73 11.05 -14.10
N TYR A 19 -14.33 10.56 -12.91
CA TYR A 19 -13.02 9.92 -12.68
C TYR A 19 -13.13 8.48 -12.17
N TYR A 20 -14.32 7.89 -12.05
CA TYR A 20 -14.49 6.48 -11.65
C TYR A 20 -13.70 5.51 -12.55
N ASN A 21 -13.65 5.76 -13.86
CA ASN A 21 -12.93 4.91 -14.81
C ASN A 21 -11.40 4.94 -14.64
N SER A 22 -10.87 5.85 -13.81
CA SER A 22 -9.43 5.95 -13.51
C SER A 22 -9.04 5.28 -12.19
N LEU A 23 -10.01 4.70 -11.48
CA LEU A 23 -9.75 4.03 -10.22
C LEU A 23 -9.14 2.64 -10.43
N VAL A 24 -8.11 2.37 -9.64
CA VAL A 24 -7.62 1.05 -9.29
C VAL A 24 -8.74 0.34 -8.52
N PRO A 25 -9.29 -0.76 -9.04
CA PRO A 25 -10.36 -1.47 -8.37
C PRO A 25 -9.90 -2.03 -7.01
N GLY A 26 -10.72 -1.83 -5.99
CA GLY A 26 -10.61 -2.53 -4.71
C GLY A 26 -11.15 -3.95 -4.77
N LEU A 27 -11.34 -4.58 -3.60
CA LEU A 27 -11.81 -5.96 -3.50
C LEU A 27 -13.32 -6.10 -3.76
N ALA A 28 -14.10 -5.06 -3.45
CA ALA A 28 -15.55 -5.04 -3.62
C ALA A 28 -15.99 -4.02 -4.69
N ALA A 29 -17.23 -4.16 -5.16
CA ALA A 29 -17.84 -3.14 -6.02
C ALA A 29 -17.82 -1.77 -5.33
N ASN A 30 -17.59 -0.71 -6.10
CA ASN A 30 -17.51 0.67 -5.64
C ASN A 30 -16.43 0.91 -4.55
N THR A 31 -15.32 0.18 -4.63
CA THR A 31 -14.17 0.40 -3.75
C THR A 31 -12.89 0.61 -4.54
N THR A 32 -11.94 1.27 -3.91
CA THR A 32 -10.57 1.45 -4.38
C THR A 32 -9.59 1.15 -3.23
N THR A 33 -8.32 1.41 -3.47
CA THR A 33 -7.23 1.03 -2.57
C THR A 33 -6.66 2.24 -1.84
N ARG A 34 -5.99 1.98 -0.71
CA ARG A 34 -5.13 2.96 -0.05
C ARG A 34 -3.85 2.32 0.43
N LEU A 35 -2.71 2.97 0.17
CA LEU A 35 -1.41 2.61 0.71
C LEU A 35 -1.34 2.96 2.21
N HIS A 36 -1.19 1.95 3.04
CA HIS A 36 -1.01 2.08 4.49
C HIS A 36 0.45 2.06 4.92
N TRP A 37 1.31 1.33 4.19
CA TRP A 37 2.72 1.21 4.52
C TRP A 37 3.53 0.83 3.29
N TRP A 38 4.73 1.42 3.15
CA TRP A 38 5.74 0.97 2.20
C TRP A 38 7.11 1.03 2.86
N GLY A 39 7.55 -0.11 3.39
CA GLY A 39 8.87 -0.29 4.00
C GLY A 39 9.85 -0.95 3.03
N GLY A 40 11.09 -0.46 2.99
CA GLY A 40 12.15 -0.95 2.12
C GLY A 40 13.30 -1.62 2.87
N ASN A 41 14.18 -2.27 2.10
CA ASN A 41 15.49 -2.76 2.56
C ASN A 41 15.42 -3.66 3.81
N TYR A 42 14.45 -4.57 3.85
CA TYR A 42 14.37 -5.53 4.94
C TYR A 42 15.45 -6.61 4.83
N THR A 43 16.00 -6.99 5.97
CA THR A 43 16.95 -8.09 6.12
C THR A 43 16.66 -8.87 7.41
N VAL A 44 17.26 -10.04 7.56
CA VAL A 44 17.19 -10.85 8.78
C VAL A 44 18.47 -10.65 9.58
N GLN A 45 18.36 -10.04 10.76
CA GLN A 45 19.47 -9.88 11.70
C GLN A 45 19.15 -10.62 12.99
N ASN A 46 19.99 -11.57 13.39
CA ASN A 46 19.80 -12.36 14.61
C ASN A 46 18.38 -13.00 14.70
N GLY A 47 17.88 -13.52 13.57
CA GLY A 47 16.54 -14.12 13.47
C GLY A 47 15.38 -13.12 13.48
N ARG A 48 15.64 -11.81 13.45
CA ARG A 48 14.60 -10.76 13.40
C ARG A 48 14.55 -10.13 12.02
N PHE A 49 13.33 -9.94 11.53
CA PHE A 49 13.08 -9.20 10.31
C PHE A 49 13.12 -7.70 10.61
N VAL A 50 14.12 -6.99 10.08
CA VAL A 50 14.39 -5.58 10.38
C VAL A 50 14.57 -4.79 9.09
N ASN A 51 14.13 -3.53 9.06
CA ASN A 51 14.38 -2.61 7.96
C ASN A 51 15.78 -1.99 8.09
N ALA A 52 16.44 -1.76 6.96
CA ALA A 52 17.73 -1.06 6.86
C ALA A 52 17.61 0.32 6.20
N SER A 53 16.38 0.80 5.95
CA SER A 53 16.11 2.16 5.46
C SER A 53 14.81 2.71 6.02
N ASP A 54 14.62 4.02 5.83
CA ASP A 54 13.34 4.68 6.07
C ASP A 54 12.24 4.12 5.16
N ALA A 55 10.99 4.29 5.61
CA ALA A 55 9.82 3.93 4.83
C ALA A 55 9.56 4.99 3.75
N LEU A 56 9.20 4.56 2.55
CA LEU A 56 8.72 5.43 1.47
C LEU A 56 7.31 5.94 1.75
N ALA A 57 6.56 5.17 2.54
CA ALA A 57 5.30 5.58 3.12
C ALA A 57 5.25 5.07 4.56
N GLU A 58 5.31 5.99 5.54
CA GLU A 58 5.17 5.68 6.96
C GLU A 58 3.90 4.87 7.24
N TYR A 59 4.01 3.93 8.19
CA TYR A 59 2.89 3.09 8.59
C TYR A 59 1.75 3.97 9.13
N THR A 60 0.54 3.71 8.66
CA THR A 60 -0.68 4.26 9.25
C THR A 60 -1.62 3.12 9.65
N ALA A 61 -2.12 3.18 10.88
CA ALA A 61 -2.99 2.15 11.41
C ALA A 61 -4.32 2.06 10.62
N PRO A 62 -4.94 0.87 10.57
CA PRO A 62 -6.35 0.72 10.18
C PRO A 62 -7.23 1.75 10.90
N ARG A 63 -8.04 2.48 10.13
CA ARG A 63 -9.00 3.48 10.65
C ARG A 63 -10.27 3.50 9.78
N PRO A 64 -10.96 2.36 9.61
CA PRO A 64 -12.29 2.35 8.99
C PRO A 64 -13.23 3.29 9.77
N ARG A 65 -14.18 3.91 9.06
CA ARG A 65 -15.06 4.94 9.63
C ARG A 65 -16.35 4.38 10.22
N ASP A 66 -16.70 3.15 9.87
CA ASP A 66 -17.95 2.50 10.26
C ASP A 66 -17.71 1.00 10.57
N SER A 67 -18.81 0.28 10.80
CA SER A 67 -18.79 -1.15 11.14
C SER A 67 -18.44 -2.08 9.97
N THR A 68 -18.27 -1.55 8.76
CA THR A 68 -17.88 -2.32 7.58
C THR A 68 -16.45 -2.79 7.73
N ASN A 69 -16.22 -4.09 7.51
CA ASN A 69 -14.87 -4.63 7.53
C ASN A 69 -14.07 -4.14 6.31
N HIS A 70 -12.92 -3.54 6.58
CA HIS A 70 -11.90 -3.28 5.57
C HIS A 70 -10.87 -4.41 5.57
N THR A 71 -10.47 -4.83 4.37
CA THR A 71 -9.43 -5.84 4.16
C THR A 71 -8.08 -5.16 4.00
N TYR A 72 -7.20 -5.37 4.98
CA TYR A 72 -5.84 -4.87 4.96
C TYR A 72 -4.89 -5.99 4.54
N THR A 73 -4.28 -5.85 3.37
CA THR A 73 -3.37 -6.87 2.81
C THR A 73 -1.93 -6.41 2.93
N LEU A 74 -1.09 -7.29 3.47
CA LEU A 74 0.36 -7.16 3.56
C LEU A 74 1.01 -8.01 2.47
N TYR A 75 1.84 -7.39 1.65
CA TYR A 75 2.59 -8.03 0.59
C TYR A 75 4.07 -7.95 0.90
N LEU A 76 4.76 -9.10 0.85
CA LEU A 76 6.21 -9.19 0.88
C LEU A 76 6.71 -9.40 -0.53
N PHE A 77 7.63 -8.54 -0.97
CA PHE A 77 8.32 -8.66 -2.24
C PHE A 77 9.82 -8.86 -2.01
N ASP A 78 10.45 -9.68 -2.84
CA ASP A 78 11.90 -9.68 -2.97
C ASP A 78 12.33 -8.34 -3.59
N GLN A 79 13.21 -7.63 -2.87
CA GLN A 79 13.74 -6.36 -3.36
C GLN A 79 15.13 -6.63 -3.94
N PRO A 80 15.34 -6.50 -5.26
CA PRO A 80 16.63 -6.76 -5.87
C PRO A 80 17.69 -5.75 -5.40
N GLU A 81 18.95 -6.15 -5.46
CA GLU A 81 20.07 -5.25 -5.22
C GLU A 81 20.02 -4.08 -6.22
N GLY A 82 20.23 -2.86 -5.71
CA GLY A 82 20.13 -1.64 -6.53
C GLY A 82 18.71 -1.27 -6.94
N TYR A 83 17.66 -1.85 -6.35
CA TYR A 83 16.28 -1.44 -6.59
C TYR A 83 16.10 0.06 -6.37
N VAL A 84 15.56 0.74 -7.38
CA VAL A 84 15.18 2.15 -7.32
C VAL A 84 13.66 2.24 -7.28
N PRO A 85 13.06 2.77 -6.19
CA PRO A 85 11.63 3.04 -6.14
C PRO A 85 11.18 4.02 -7.24
N PRO A 86 9.88 4.04 -7.60
CA PRO A 86 9.34 5.04 -8.51
C PRO A 86 9.63 6.47 -8.03
N GLU A 87 9.89 7.40 -8.95
CA GLU A 87 10.25 8.81 -8.67
C GLU A 87 9.31 9.48 -7.66
N LYS A 88 7.99 9.32 -7.83
CA LYS A 88 6.99 9.83 -6.87
C LYS A 88 7.24 9.39 -5.42
N ALA A 89 7.66 8.14 -5.22
CA ALA A 89 7.98 7.63 -3.89
C ALA A 89 9.26 8.27 -3.33
N LEU A 90 10.27 8.48 -4.17
CA LEU A 90 11.53 9.15 -3.80
C LEU A 90 11.32 10.62 -3.46
N ASP A 91 10.40 11.30 -4.14
CA ASP A 91 10.03 12.70 -3.86
C ASP A 91 9.18 12.86 -2.59
N GLY A 92 8.93 11.77 -1.85
CA GLY A 92 8.15 11.79 -0.61
C GLY A 92 6.64 11.96 -0.82
N THR A 93 6.13 11.79 -2.05
CA THR A 93 4.70 11.93 -2.39
C THR A 93 3.81 11.09 -1.47
N TYR A 94 4.28 9.91 -1.08
CA TYR A 94 3.55 8.98 -0.21
C TYR A 94 3.96 9.05 1.26
N TYR A 95 4.93 9.90 1.65
CA TYR A 95 5.50 9.84 3.00
C TYR A 95 4.47 10.20 4.08
N SER A 96 3.70 11.27 3.90
CA SER A 96 2.66 11.68 4.87
C SER A 96 1.50 10.68 4.94
N GLN A 97 1.10 10.30 6.16
CA GLN A 97 -0.03 9.39 6.40
C GLN A 97 -1.38 9.92 5.89
N THR A 98 -1.51 11.25 5.75
CA THR A 98 -2.72 11.93 5.28
C THR A 98 -2.64 12.34 3.80
N ALA A 99 -1.57 11.99 3.09
CA ALA A 99 -1.41 12.35 1.69
C ALA A 99 -2.52 11.72 0.84
N PHE A 100 -3.22 12.56 0.07
CA PHE A 100 -4.26 12.10 -0.85
C PHE A 100 -3.70 11.12 -1.91
N ALA A 101 -2.42 11.27 -2.27
CA ALA A 101 -1.74 10.39 -3.21
C ALA A 101 -1.62 8.93 -2.72
N ARG A 102 -1.89 8.63 -1.45
CA ARG A 102 -1.97 7.26 -0.94
C ARG A 102 -3.25 6.53 -1.35
N PHE A 103 -4.30 7.25 -1.73
CA PHE A 103 -5.53 6.65 -2.25
C PHE A 103 -5.36 6.29 -3.72
N ASN A 104 -6.19 5.36 -4.19
CA ASN A 104 -6.14 4.86 -5.55
C ASN A 104 -4.76 4.31 -5.94
N PHE A 105 -4.08 3.68 -4.97
CA PHE A 105 -2.71 3.22 -5.13
C PHE A 105 -2.64 1.86 -5.84
N THR A 106 -1.81 1.75 -6.87
CA THR A 106 -1.57 0.49 -7.59
C THR A 106 -0.20 -0.09 -7.26
N LEU A 107 -0.15 -1.42 -7.11
CA LEU A 107 1.11 -2.17 -7.00
C LEU A 107 1.78 -2.39 -8.37
N GLU A 108 1.12 -2.08 -9.48
CA GLU A 108 1.61 -2.41 -10.83
C GLU A 108 3.05 -1.93 -11.11
N PRO A 109 3.48 -0.69 -10.76
CA PRO A 109 4.86 -0.27 -10.96
C PRO A 109 5.86 -1.10 -10.14
N VAL A 110 5.48 -1.51 -8.93
CA VAL A 110 6.29 -2.37 -8.07
C VAL A 110 6.41 -3.76 -8.68
N VAL A 111 5.27 -4.35 -9.08
CA VAL A 111 5.21 -5.67 -9.71
C VAL A 111 6.02 -5.72 -11.01
N LYS A 112 5.94 -4.66 -11.82
CA LYS A 112 6.73 -4.55 -13.05
C LYS A 112 8.23 -4.49 -12.79
N ALA A 113 8.65 -3.88 -11.68
CA ALA A 113 10.06 -3.71 -11.33
C ALA A 113 10.68 -4.95 -10.68
N VAL A 114 9.92 -5.69 -9.87
CA VAL A 114 10.48 -6.76 -9.02
C VAL A 114 9.79 -8.12 -9.13
N GLY A 115 8.73 -8.22 -9.94
CA GLY A 115 7.89 -9.40 -10.00
C GLY A 115 6.78 -9.41 -8.94
N GLY A 116 6.05 -10.52 -8.87
CA GLY A 116 4.95 -10.70 -7.92
C GLY A 116 5.42 -10.79 -6.46
N PRO A 117 4.50 -10.66 -5.49
CA PRO A 117 4.84 -10.85 -4.08
C PRO A 117 5.26 -12.31 -3.84
N VAL A 118 6.30 -12.51 -3.03
CA VAL A 118 6.77 -13.83 -2.60
C VAL A 118 5.96 -14.40 -1.44
N ALA A 119 5.29 -13.52 -0.69
CA ALA A 119 4.30 -13.90 0.32
C ALA A 119 3.26 -12.80 0.47
N ALA A 120 2.08 -13.19 0.94
CA ALA A 120 1.02 -12.26 1.32
C ALA A 120 0.29 -12.74 2.57
N ASN A 121 -0.25 -11.82 3.33
CA ASN A 121 -1.18 -12.09 4.42
C ASN A 121 -2.21 -10.96 4.49
N TYR A 122 -3.33 -11.17 5.17
CA TYR A 122 -4.34 -10.14 5.35
C TYR A 122 -4.99 -10.23 6.73
N PHE A 123 -5.63 -9.13 7.13
CA PHE A 123 -6.52 -9.10 8.28
C PHE A 123 -7.69 -8.15 8.03
N LEU A 124 -8.73 -8.28 8.84
CA LEU A 124 -9.91 -7.43 8.80
C LEU A 124 -9.89 -6.45 9.97
N SER A 125 -10.40 -5.23 9.74
CA SER A 125 -10.66 -4.25 10.80
C SER A 125 -11.92 -3.46 10.48
N ASN A 126 -12.66 -3.08 11.52
CA ASN A 126 -13.79 -2.14 11.51
C ASN A 126 -13.66 -1.16 12.69
N ALA A 127 -14.58 -0.19 12.79
CA ALA A 127 -14.56 0.87 13.82
C ALA A 127 -14.97 0.37 15.22
#